data_AF-A0A6B3RTD9-F1
#
_entry.id   AF-A0A6B3RTD9-F1
#
_cell.length_a   1.000
_cell.length_b   1.000
_cell.length_c   1.000
_cell.angle_alpha   90.00
_cell.angle_beta   90.00
_cell.angle_gamma   90.00
#
_symmetry.space_group_name_H-M   'P 1'
#
loop_
_entity.id
_entity.type
_entity.pdbx_description
1 polymer ?
#
loop_
_entity_poly.entity_id
_entity_poly.type
_entity_poly.pdbx_seq_one_letter_code
_entity_poly.pdbx_strand_id
1 'polypeptide(L)'
;MTLQRQICRTGGTRVKRAHGVQAALEWAFRVEQAQLELPLPDEIAEEGFGFGLEYVLLQRAALGCKVDGGKHKMGRCSHPDAEVIAATVAGLPDSLGGIRMAIQLAELARAGMTPDWMPGAVPRCVPVETKRNQHGERAATIVVGTERVKTRGKLRTVEVLACPITWRPHPEQIASARRRYEDWWLALSWVRDGLAEGGMLREVEMTTAMPKSQPWIKR
;
A
#
# COMPACT_ATOMS: atom_id res chain seq x y z
N MET A 1 34.29 -2.48 33.52
CA MET A 1 32.82 -2.61 33.61
C MET A 1 32.37 -3.48 32.45
N THR A 2 32.23 -4.79 32.69
CA THR A 2 31.84 -5.79 31.71
C THR A 2 30.35 -5.64 31.39
N LEU A 3 30.01 -5.18 30.18
CA LEU A 3 28.64 -5.21 29.66
C LEU A 3 28.31 -6.66 29.30
N GLN A 4 27.77 -7.39 30.27
CA GLN A 4 27.17 -8.69 30.04
C GLN A 4 25.94 -8.47 29.15
N ARG A 5 26.16 -8.69 27.84
CA ARG A 5 25.15 -8.69 26.79
C ARG A 5 24.10 -9.74 27.17
N GLN A 6 22.89 -9.30 27.48
CA GLN A 6 21.80 -10.19 27.84
C GLN A 6 21.32 -10.90 26.57
N ILE A 7 21.92 -12.06 26.27
CA ILE A 7 21.44 -12.97 25.23
C ILE A 7 20.04 -13.39 25.64
N CYS A 8 19.03 -13.07 24.84
CA CYS A 8 17.66 -13.52 25.05
C CYS A 8 17.68 -15.05 25.20
N ARG A 9 17.36 -15.53 26.41
CA ARG A 9 17.35 -16.95 26.74
C ARG A 9 16.39 -17.70 25.81
N THR A 10 16.92 -18.62 25.04
CA THR A 10 16.18 -19.61 24.26
C THR A 10 15.92 -20.80 25.16
N GLY A 11 14.65 -21.15 25.44
CA GLY A 11 14.37 -22.29 26.30
C GLY A 11 12.88 -22.56 26.50
N GLY A 12 12.39 -23.61 25.85
CA GLY A 12 11.07 -24.22 26.07
C GLY A 12 10.42 -24.64 24.75
N THR A 13 10.00 -25.90 24.64
CA THR A 13 9.11 -26.39 23.57
C THR A 13 7.77 -25.70 23.69
N ARG A 14 7.67 -24.47 23.17
CA ARG A 14 6.43 -23.72 23.06
C ARG A 14 5.62 -24.28 21.89
N VAL A 15 4.31 -24.41 22.11
CA VAL A 15 3.34 -24.66 21.04
C VAL A 15 3.49 -23.55 20.01
N LYS A 16 3.77 -23.92 18.75
CA LYS A 16 3.90 -22.93 17.67
C LYS A 16 2.55 -22.23 17.46
N ARG A 17 2.59 -20.92 17.25
CA ARG A 17 1.41 -20.12 16.91
C ARG A 17 1.14 -20.26 15.42
N ALA A 18 0.03 -20.87 15.07
CA ALA A 18 -0.41 -21.01 13.69
C ALA A 18 -0.91 -19.65 13.15
N HIS A 19 -0.24 -19.11 12.13
CA HIS A 19 -0.60 -17.85 11.49
C HIS A 19 -0.87 -18.06 9.99
N GLY A 20 -1.88 -17.38 9.44
CA GLY A 20 -1.98 -17.16 7.99
C GLY A 20 -0.96 -16.11 7.56
N VAL A 21 -0.54 -16.12 6.29
CA VAL A 21 0.54 -15.23 5.82
C VAL A 21 0.25 -13.75 6.08
N GLN A 22 -1.00 -13.31 5.86
CA GLN A 22 -1.39 -11.92 6.15
C GLN A 22 -1.26 -11.61 7.65
N ALA A 23 -1.74 -12.50 8.52
CA ALA A 23 -1.65 -12.32 9.97
C ALA A 23 -0.19 -12.34 10.47
N ALA A 24 0.66 -13.16 9.85
CA ALA A 24 2.09 -13.20 10.16
C ALA A 24 2.78 -11.89 9.79
N LEU A 25 2.47 -11.32 8.62
CA LEU A 25 2.98 -10.03 8.18
C LEU A 25 2.48 -8.89 9.08
N GLU A 26 1.19 -8.86 9.39
CA GLU A 26 0.62 -7.87 10.30
C GLU A 26 1.29 -7.97 11.67
N TRP A 27 1.48 -9.17 12.23
CA TRP A 27 2.20 -9.34 13.49
C TRP A 27 3.65 -8.84 13.39
N ALA A 28 4.40 -9.23 12.34
CA ALA A 28 5.79 -8.85 12.17
C ALA A 28 5.98 -7.33 12.03
N PHE A 29 5.23 -6.68 11.14
CA PHE A 29 5.43 -5.27 10.82
C PHE A 29 4.66 -4.30 11.74
N ARG A 30 3.47 -4.67 12.23
CA ARG A 30 2.64 -3.81 13.09
C ARG A 30 2.97 -3.99 14.56
N VAL A 31 3.05 -5.23 15.03
CA VAL A 31 3.19 -5.55 16.47
C VAL A 31 4.67 -5.59 16.87
N GLU A 32 5.47 -6.39 16.17
CA GLU A 32 6.91 -6.50 16.45
C GLU A 32 7.73 -5.32 15.87
N GLN A 33 7.11 -4.54 14.98
CA GLN A 33 7.72 -3.39 14.30
C GLN A 33 9.02 -3.76 13.58
N ALA A 34 9.06 -4.95 12.96
CA ALA A 34 10.17 -5.38 12.12
C ALA A 34 10.39 -4.37 10.97
N GLN A 35 11.64 -4.16 10.60
CA GLN A 35 12.02 -3.23 9.54
C GLN A 35 12.43 -4.00 8.29
N LEU A 36 12.12 -3.44 7.12
CA LEU A 36 12.69 -3.92 5.86
C LEU A 36 14.11 -3.39 5.75
N GLU A 37 15.06 -4.29 5.49
CA GLU A 37 16.41 -3.90 5.09
C GLU A 37 16.34 -3.46 3.62
N LEU A 38 16.25 -2.14 3.41
CA LEU A 38 16.26 -1.55 2.08
C LEU A 38 17.72 -1.38 1.62
N PRO A 39 18.03 -1.62 0.33
CA PRO A 39 19.36 -1.35 -0.18
C PRO A 39 19.70 0.13 -0.01
N LEU A 40 20.98 0.40 0.23
CA LEU A 40 21.50 1.75 0.23
C LEU A 40 21.25 2.37 -1.17
N PRO A 41 20.81 3.64 -1.25
CA PRO A 41 20.72 4.33 -2.53
C PRO A 41 22.05 4.26 -3.28
N ASP A 42 22.01 3.97 -4.59
CA ASP A 42 23.21 3.83 -5.44
C ASP A 42 23.96 5.16 -5.65
N GLU A 43 23.29 6.29 -5.40
CA GLU A 43 23.86 7.62 -5.55
C GLU A 43 24.22 8.20 -4.18
N ILE A 44 25.49 8.62 -4.05
CA ILE A 44 25.88 9.65 -3.08
C ILE A 44 25.07 10.88 -3.46
N ALA A 45 23.87 11.02 -2.90
CA ALA A 45 23.16 12.28 -2.92
C ALA A 45 24.15 13.31 -2.37
N GLU A 46 24.40 14.36 -3.16
CA GLU A 46 25.23 15.51 -2.84
C GLU A 46 25.24 15.76 -1.34
N GLU A 47 26.43 15.86 -0.74
CA GLU A 47 26.69 16.15 0.67
C GLU A 47 25.46 16.76 1.36
N GLY A 48 24.61 15.89 1.92
CA GLY A 48 23.49 16.37 2.72
C GLY A 48 24.09 17.29 3.75
N PHE A 49 23.58 18.53 3.85
CA PHE A 49 24.12 19.55 4.75
C PHE A 49 24.06 19.01 6.19
N GLY A 50 25.16 18.39 6.62
CA GLY A 50 25.26 17.71 7.89
C GLY A 50 25.69 18.73 8.92
N PHE A 51 24.81 19.02 9.87
CA PHE A 51 25.24 19.76 11.04
C PHE A 51 26.23 18.89 11.83
N GLY A 52 27.39 19.47 12.18
CA GLY A 52 28.32 18.85 13.10
C GLY A 52 27.61 18.44 14.40
N LEU A 53 28.04 17.34 15.02
CA LEU A 53 27.43 16.82 16.25
C LEU A 53 27.32 17.90 17.33
N GLU A 54 28.30 18.79 17.39
CA GLU A 54 28.38 19.95 18.27
C GLU A 54 27.18 20.90 18.09
N TYR A 55 26.86 21.25 16.84
CA TYR A 55 25.72 22.11 16.52
C TYR A 55 24.41 21.47 16.94
N VAL A 56 24.24 20.17 16.69
CA VAL A 56 23.04 19.41 17.08
C VAL A 56 22.88 19.36 18.61
N LEU A 57 23.98 19.17 19.35
CA LEU A 57 23.97 19.19 20.81
C LEU A 57 23.64 20.58 21.37
N LEU A 58 24.18 21.65 20.77
CA LEU A 58 23.89 23.02 21.17
C LEU A 58 22.40 23.36 20.98
N GLN A 59 21.83 22.98 19.85
CA GLN A 59 20.41 23.18 19.53
C GLN A 59 19.49 22.38 20.47
N ARG A 60 19.87 21.13 20.79
CA ARG A 60 19.15 20.30 21.79
C ARG A 60 19.20 20.91 23.19
N ALA A 61 20.36 21.45 23.59
CA ALA A 61 20.52 22.13 24.88
C ALA A 61 19.68 23.42 24.94
N ALA A 62 19.61 24.18 23.85
CA ALA A 62 18.81 25.40 23.76
C ALA A 62 17.30 25.16 23.95
N LEU A 63 16.79 23.98 23.58
CA LEU A 63 15.39 23.60 23.79
C LEU A 63 15.03 23.38 25.27
N GLY A 64 16.03 23.27 26.17
CA GLY A 64 15.81 23.15 27.62
C GLY A 64 15.13 21.85 28.06
N CYS A 65 14.88 20.92 27.14
CA CYS A 65 14.24 19.64 27.38
C CYS A 65 15.04 18.52 26.74
N LYS A 66 14.95 17.32 27.31
CA LYS A 66 15.53 16.13 26.68
C LYS A 66 14.69 15.82 25.44
N VAL A 67 15.24 16.12 24.26
CA VAL A 67 14.64 15.68 22.99
C VAL A 67 14.49 14.18 23.08
N ASP A 68 13.26 13.69 23.09
CA ASP A 68 12.96 12.29 22.93
C ASP A 68 13.23 11.97 21.47
N GLY A 69 14.52 11.83 21.14
CA GLY A 69 14.94 11.28 19.88
C GLY A 69 14.37 9.89 19.89
N GLY A 70 13.24 9.71 19.19
CA GLY A 70 12.46 8.49 19.20
C GLY A 70 13.45 7.35 19.17
N LYS A 71 13.53 6.61 20.28
CA LYS A 71 14.51 5.55 20.41
C LYS A 71 14.11 4.53 19.35
N HIS A 72 14.69 4.65 18.15
CA HIS A 72 14.89 3.53 17.26
C HIS A 72 15.42 2.45 18.19
N LYS A 73 14.72 1.32 18.29
CA LYS A 73 14.94 0.30 19.32
C LYS A 73 16.37 -0.24 19.22
N MET A 74 17.36 0.50 19.72
CA MET A 74 18.73 0.07 19.86
C MET A 74 18.73 -0.81 21.10
N GLY A 75 18.36 -2.08 20.93
CA GLY A 75 18.35 -3.08 22.00
C GLY A 75 16.99 -3.66 22.41
N ARG A 76 15.92 -3.52 21.62
CA ARG A 76 14.83 -4.52 21.67
C ARG A 76 14.91 -5.31 20.37
N CYS A 77 15.48 -6.50 20.45
CA CYS A 77 15.45 -7.48 19.37
C CYS A 77 13.99 -7.65 18.95
N SER A 78 13.65 -7.33 17.71
CA SER A 78 12.41 -7.84 17.13
C SER A 78 12.46 -9.37 17.26
N HIS A 79 11.30 -10.01 17.38
CA HIS A 79 11.30 -11.46 17.49
C HIS A 79 12.08 -12.08 16.30
N PRO A 80 12.95 -13.09 16.49
CA PRO A 80 13.75 -13.67 15.39
C PRO A 80 12.89 -14.09 14.18
N ASP A 81 11.72 -14.69 14.43
CA ASP A 81 10.77 -15.02 13.35
C ASP A 81 10.25 -13.79 12.60
N ALA A 82 10.07 -12.64 13.27
CA ALA A 82 9.66 -11.39 12.62
C ALA A 82 10.78 -10.83 11.73
N GLU A 83 12.05 -10.98 12.14
CA GLU A 83 13.20 -10.62 11.31
C GLU A 83 13.31 -11.54 10.09
N VAL A 84 13.09 -12.86 10.25
CA VAL A 84 13.03 -13.82 9.13
C VAL A 84 11.89 -13.48 8.15
N ILE A 85 10.72 -13.11 8.67
CA ILE A 85 9.59 -12.65 7.83
C ILE A 85 9.98 -11.39 7.05
N ALA A 86 10.59 -10.39 7.71
CA ALA A 86 11.01 -9.16 7.05
C ALA A 86 12.08 -9.42 5.97
N ALA A 87 13.07 -10.28 6.25
CA ALA A 87 14.09 -10.68 5.30
C ALA A 87 13.50 -11.41 4.09
N THR A 88 12.53 -12.30 4.32
CA THR A 88 11.83 -13.00 3.23
C THR A 88 11.09 -12.01 2.34
N VAL A 89 10.40 -11.03 2.93
CA VAL A 89 9.69 -9.98 2.18
C VAL A 89 10.67 -9.09 1.42
N ALA A 90 11.84 -8.77 1.97
CA ALA A 90 12.88 -8.00 1.29
C ALA A 90 13.46 -8.75 0.06
N GLY A 91 13.46 -10.08 0.10
CA GLY A 91 13.93 -10.95 -1.00
C GLY A 91 12.92 -11.17 -2.13
N LEU A 92 11.82 -10.40 -2.20
CA LEU A 92 10.80 -10.56 -3.24
C LEU A 92 11.43 -10.41 -4.64
N PRO A 93 11.15 -11.31 -5.61
CA PRO A 93 11.70 -11.20 -6.95
C PRO A 93 11.10 -10.02 -7.72
N ASP A 94 11.87 -9.46 -8.65
CA ASP A 94 11.43 -8.35 -9.51
C ASP A 94 10.20 -8.69 -10.36
N SER A 95 10.02 -9.98 -10.72
CA SER A 95 8.84 -10.47 -11.43
C SER A 95 7.53 -10.28 -10.64
N LEU A 96 7.62 -10.15 -9.31
CA LEU A 96 6.50 -9.87 -8.41
C LEU A 96 6.51 -8.41 -7.91
N GLY A 97 7.26 -7.53 -8.57
CA GLY A 97 7.38 -6.11 -8.23
C GLY A 97 8.52 -5.77 -7.27
N GLY A 98 9.34 -6.76 -6.89
CA GLY A 98 10.58 -6.57 -6.14
C GLY A 98 10.42 -5.72 -4.87
N ILE A 99 11.37 -4.81 -4.65
CA ILE A 99 11.41 -3.93 -3.47
C ILE A 99 10.16 -3.05 -3.36
N ARG A 100 9.58 -2.57 -4.48
CA ARG A 100 8.38 -1.72 -4.42
C ARG A 100 7.19 -2.50 -3.86
N MET A 101 7.02 -3.75 -4.27
CA MET A 101 5.99 -4.62 -3.73
C MET A 101 6.29 -5.02 -2.28
N ALA A 102 7.55 -5.26 -1.93
CA ALA A 102 7.97 -5.52 -0.54
C ALA A 102 7.58 -4.36 0.39
N ILE A 103 7.86 -3.12 0.00
CA ILE A 103 7.45 -1.91 0.74
C ILE A 103 5.92 -1.85 0.84
N GLN A 104 5.20 -2.05 -0.27
CA GLN A 104 3.74 -2.04 -0.26
C GLN A 104 3.16 -3.11 0.70
N LEU A 105 3.73 -4.31 0.73
CA LEU A 105 3.33 -5.37 1.66
C LEU A 105 3.54 -4.95 3.11
N ALA A 106 4.71 -4.40 3.43
CA ALA A 106 5.02 -3.94 4.79
C ALA A 106 4.08 -2.80 5.22
N GLU A 107 3.81 -1.82 4.36
CA GLU A 107 2.88 -0.72 4.70
C GLU A 107 1.44 -1.21 4.87
N LEU A 108 0.96 -2.10 3.98
CA LEU A 108 -0.36 -2.70 4.10
C LEU A 108 -0.48 -3.54 5.38
N ALA A 109 0.57 -4.27 5.76
CA ALA A 109 0.60 -5.02 7.01
C ALA A 109 0.61 -4.12 8.25
N ARG A 110 1.35 -3.00 8.24
CA ARG A 110 1.29 -1.99 9.31
C ARG A 110 -0.11 -1.39 9.42
N ALA A 111 -0.73 -1.08 8.29
CA ALA A 111 -2.09 -0.55 8.21
C ALA A 111 -3.17 -1.62 8.47
N GLY A 112 -2.86 -2.92 8.38
CA GLY A 112 -3.82 -4.02 8.48
C GLY A 112 -4.89 -3.91 7.41
N MET A 113 -4.47 -3.47 6.23
CA MET A 113 -5.32 -3.22 5.09
C MET A 113 -4.91 -4.16 3.96
N THR A 114 -5.81 -4.31 3.00
CA THR A 114 -5.52 -4.98 1.73
C THR A 114 -5.65 -3.95 0.61
N PRO A 115 -5.05 -4.17 -0.58
CA PRO A 115 -5.19 -3.24 -1.68
C PRO A 115 -6.68 -3.06 -2.02
N ASP A 116 -7.08 -1.80 -2.27
CA ASP A 116 -8.43 -1.52 -2.73
C ASP A 116 -8.60 -2.06 -4.15
N TRP A 117 -9.39 -3.12 -4.29
CA TRP A 117 -9.78 -3.73 -5.57
C TRP A 117 -11.08 -3.14 -6.13
N MET A 118 -11.61 -2.10 -5.48
CA MET A 118 -12.85 -1.39 -5.77
C MET A 118 -14.11 -2.26 -5.59
N PRO A 119 -14.51 -2.55 -4.33
CA PRO A 119 -15.69 -3.35 -4.03
C PRO A 119 -16.97 -2.79 -4.62
N GLY A 120 -17.67 -3.63 -5.39
CA GLY A 120 -18.95 -3.28 -6.02
C GLY A 120 -18.85 -2.21 -7.11
N ALA A 121 -17.65 -1.87 -7.58
CA ALA A 121 -17.48 -0.89 -8.64
C ALA A 121 -18.11 -1.37 -9.95
N VAL A 122 -19.04 -0.57 -10.46
CA VAL A 122 -19.71 -0.75 -11.76
C VAL A 122 -19.50 0.55 -12.55
N PRO A 123 -18.98 0.49 -13.79
CA PRO A 123 -18.80 1.68 -14.60
C PRO A 123 -20.17 2.26 -14.96
N ARG A 124 -20.36 3.56 -14.70
CA ARG A 124 -21.60 4.29 -15.05
C ARG A 124 -21.31 5.36 -16.08
N CYS A 125 -22.17 5.45 -17.08
CA CYS A 125 -22.16 6.56 -18.04
C CYS A 125 -22.71 7.81 -17.35
N VAL A 126 -21.88 8.82 -17.17
CA VAL A 126 -22.20 10.07 -16.48
C VAL A 126 -21.83 11.26 -17.37
N PRO A 127 -22.48 12.43 -17.22
CA PRO A 127 -22.05 13.64 -17.89
C PRO A 127 -20.61 14.00 -17.50
N VAL A 128 -19.84 14.55 -18.43
CA VAL A 128 -18.50 15.10 -18.12
C VAL A 128 -18.60 16.24 -17.11
N GLU A 129 -19.61 17.09 -17.27
CA GLU A 129 -19.86 18.24 -16.41
C GLU A 129 -21.35 18.34 -16.08
N THR A 130 -21.66 18.63 -14.82
CA THR A 130 -23.01 18.95 -14.34
C THR A 130 -23.02 20.36 -13.77
N LYS A 131 -24.09 21.11 -14.05
CA LYS A 131 -24.35 22.46 -13.55
C LYS A 131 -25.57 22.43 -12.66
N ARG A 132 -25.52 23.14 -11.53
CA ARG A 132 -26.63 23.20 -10.57
C ARG A 132 -27.43 24.49 -10.77
N ASN A 133 -28.76 24.37 -10.84
CA ASN A 133 -29.67 25.51 -10.87
C ASN A 133 -30.80 25.32 -9.83
N GLN A 134 -31.75 26.27 -9.79
CA GLN A 134 -32.91 26.22 -8.87
C GLN A 134 -33.81 24.98 -9.05
N HIS A 135 -33.69 24.25 -10.17
CA HIS A 135 -34.45 23.06 -10.51
C HIS A 135 -33.63 21.76 -10.35
N GLY A 136 -32.40 21.83 -9.84
CA GLY A 136 -31.53 20.67 -9.57
C GLY A 136 -30.25 20.64 -10.39
N GLU A 137 -29.67 19.44 -10.50
CA GLU A 137 -28.49 19.21 -11.34
C GLU A 137 -28.90 18.95 -12.79
N ARG A 138 -28.21 19.62 -13.72
CA ARG A 138 -28.43 19.47 -15.16
C ARG A 138 -27.09 19.24 -15.85
N ALA A 139 -27.07 18.32 -16.81
CA ALA A 139 -25.87 18.04 -17.58
C ALA A 139 -25.49 19.23 -18.47
N ALA A 140 -24.18 19.52 -18.57
CA ALA A 140 -23.67 20.54 -19.47
C ALA A 140 -23.85 20.08 -20.94
N THR A 141 -24.06 21.05 -21.83
CA THR A 141 -24.22 20.80 -23.27
C THR A 141 -23.22 21.64 -24.06
N ILE A 142 -22.74 21.08 -25.17
CA ILE A 142 -21.85 21.74 -26.13
C ILE A 142 -22.54 21.77 -27.50
N VAL A 143 -22.22 22.77 -28.31
CA VAL A 143 -22.68 22.84 -29.70
C VAL A 143 -21.80 21.93 -30.55
N VAL A 144 -22.40 20.94 -31.21
CA VAL A 144 -21.69 19.98 -32.09
C VAL A 144 -21.86 20.32 -33.56
N GLY A 145 -22.89 21.10 -33.91
CA GLY A 145 -23.12 21.55 -35.27
C GLY A 145 -24.18 22.63 -35.35
N THR A 146 -24.41 23.13 -36.57
CA THR A 146 -25.52 24.03 -36.87
C THR A 146 -26.30 23.48 -38.05
N GLU A 147 -27.61 23.36 -37.90
CA GLU A 147 -28.50 22.87 -38.96
C GLU A 147 -29.52 23.93 -39.35
N ARG A 148 -29.89 23.94 -40.63
CA ARG A 148 -30.97 24.81 -41.14
C ARG A 148 -32.28 24.03 -41.14
N VAL A 149 -33.15 24.36 -40.20
CA VAL A 149 -34.47 23.73 -40.06
C VAL A 149 -35.56 24.72 -40.49
N LYS A 150 -36.53 24.25 -41.27
CA LYS A 150 -37.69 25.05 -41.66
C LYS A 150 -38.76 24.97 -40.56
N THR A 151 -38.88 26.02 -39.77
CA THR A 151 -39.84 26.10 -38.66
C THR A 151 -40.82 27.24 -38.92
N ARG A 152 -42.13 26.94 -38.89
CA ARG A 152 -43.21 27.91 -39.18
C ARG A 152 -43.00 28.66 -40.51
N GLY A 153 -42.66 27.94 -41.57
CA GLY A 153 -42.51 28.47 -42.94
C GLY A 153 -41.19 29.22 -43.23
N LYS A 154 -40.39 29.55 -42.21
CA LYS A 154 -39.09 30.25 -42.37
C LYS A 154 -37.92 29.31 -42.07
N LEU A 155 -36.84 29.45 -42.85
CA LEU A 155 -35.58 28.76 -42.56
C LEU A 155 -34.90 29.43 -41.37
N ARG A 156 -34.52 28.64 -40.36
CA ARG A 156 -33.76 29.09 -39.19
C ARG A 156 -32.54 28.22 -39.01
N THR A 157 -31.42 28.83 -38.68
CA THR A 157 -30.22 28.12 -38.24
C THR A 157 -30.36 27.82 -36.75
N VAL A 158 -30.24 26.55 -36.38
CA VAL A 158 -30.35 26.06 -35.00
C VAL A 158 -29.07 25.33 -34.63
N GLU A 159 -28.57 25.59 -33.43
CA GLU A 159 -27.43 24.89 -32.85
C GLU A 159 -27.86 23.48 -32.40
N VAL A 160 -27.14 22.47 -32.89
CA VAL A 160 -27.30 21.08 -32.46
C VAL A 160 -26.45 20.89 -31.21
N LEU A 161 -27.13 20.67 -30.08
CA LEU A 161 -26.49 20.50 -28.78
C LEU A 161 -26.30 19.01 -28.46
N ALA A 162 -25.14 18.66 -27.91
CA ALA A 162 -24.90 17.34 -27.33
C ALA A 162 -24.36 17.46 -25.90
N CYS A 163 -24.58 16.42 -25.09
CA CYS A 163 -23.99 16.30 -23.77
C CYS A 163 -22.75 15.39 -23.84
N PRO A 164 -21.54 15.89 -23.56
CA PRO A 164 -20.37 15.03 -23.43
C PRO A 164 -20.54 14.10 -22.24
N ILE A 165 -20.30 12.81 -22.47
CA ILE A 165 -20.38 11.77 -21.44
C ILE A 165 -19.02 11.14 -21.18
N THR A 166 -18.86 10.57 -19.99
CA THR A 166 -17.69 9.81 -19.56
C THR A 166 -18.12 8.63 -18.70
N TRP A 167 -17.25 7.63 -18.54
CA TRP A 167 -17.48 6.48 -17.67
C TRP A 167 -16.80 6.68 -16.32
N ARG A 168 -17.57 6.60 -15.22
CA ARG A 168 -17.03 6.66 -13.86
C ARG A 168 -17.54 5.54 -12.95
N PRO A 169 -16.67 4.87 -12.18
CA PRO A 169 -15.22 4.82 -12.40
C PRO A 169 -14.89 4.23 -13.78
N HIS A 170 -13.75 4.62 -14.37
CA HIS A 170 -13.39 4.15 -15.71
C HIS A 170 -13.13 2.63 -15.67
N PRO A 171 -13.55 1.85 -16.67
CA PRO A 171 -13.33 0.40 -16.68
C PRO A 171 -11.85 0.01 -16.46
N GLU A 172 -10.92 0.79 -17.02
CA GLU A 172 -9.48 0.57 -16.85
C GLU A 172 -9.01 0.83 -15.41
N GLN A 173 -9.62 1.78 -14.68
CA GLN A 173 -9.31 2.02 -13.27
C GLN A 173 -9.69 0.79 -12.43
N ILE A 174 -10.88 0.23 -12.68
CA ILE A 174 -11.34 -1.01 -12.03
C ILE A 174 -10.39 -2.16 -12.37
N ALA A 175 -10.02 -2.33 -13.64
CA ALA A 175 -9.11 -3.38 -14.07
C ALA A 175 -7.72 -3.23 -13.43
N SER A 176 -7.19 -2.01 -13.35
CA SER A 176 -5.91 -1.74 -12.71
C SER A 176 -5.93 -2.01 -11.20
N ALA A 177 -7.01 -1.65 -10.51
CA ALA A 177 -7.18 -1.93 -9.09
C ALA A 177 -7.22 -3.44 -8.81
N ARG A 178 -7.92 -4.20 -9.65
CA ARG A 178 -7.97 -5.66 -9.56
C ARG A 178 -6.61 -6.31 -9.83
N ARG A 179 -5.90 -5.88 -10.88
CA ARG A 179 -4.53 -6.36 -11.14
C ARG A 179 -3.59 -6.10 -9.96
N ARG A 180 -3.65 -4.90 -9.36
CA ARG A 180 -2.84 -4.58 -8.18
C ARG A 180 -3.14 -5.50 -6.99
N TYR A 181 -4.39 -5.91 -6.82
CA TYR A 181 -4.77 -6.91 -5.82
C TYR A 181 -4.23 -8.29 -6.16
N GLU A 182 -4.29 -8.70 -7.43
CA GLU A 182 -3.72 -9.98 -7.89
C GLU A 182 -2.20 -10.02 -7.70
N ASP A 183 -1.48 -8.96 -8.06
CA ASP A 183 -0.03 -8.86 -7.87
C ASP A 183 0.35 -8.98 -6.38
N TRP A 184 -0.39 -8.29 -5.51
CA TRP A 184 -0.24 -8.39 -4.06
C TRP A 184 -0.55 -9.81 -3.55
N TRP A 185 -1.59 -10.46 -4.08
CA TRP A 185 -1.96 -11.82 -3.69
C TRP A 185 -0.89 -12.84 -4.10
N LEU A 186 -0.32 -12.68 -5.30
CA LEU A 186 0.81 -13.50 -5.78
C LEU A 186 2.04 -13.29 -4.91
N ALA A 187 2.36 -12.04 -4.56
CA ALA A 187 3.46 -11.73 -3.65
C ALA A 187 3.26 -12.37 -2.26
N LEU A 188 2.04 -12.34 -1.71
CA LEU A 188 1.71 -13.04 -0.47
C LEU A 188 1.89 -14.56 -0.59
N SER A 189 1.47 -15.16 -1.71
CA SER A 189 1.63 -16.60 -1.94
C SER A 189 3.11 -16.99 -1.97
N TRP A 190 3.94 -16.19 -2.63
CA TRP A 190 5.38 -16.41 -2.70
C TRP A 190 6.04 -16.28 -1.32
N VAL A 191 5.68 -15.27 -0.52
CA VAL A 191 6.19 -15.13 0.86
C VAL A 191 5.77 -16.30 1.73
N ARG A 192 4.52 -16.76 1.62
CA ARG A 192 4.03 -17.93 2.35
C ARG A 192 4.86 -19.16 2.00
N ASP A 193 5.04 -19.43 0.72
CA ASP A 193 5.74 -20.62 0.23
C ASP A 193 7.22 -20.57 0.62
N GLY A 194 7.88 -19.41 0.48
CA GLY A 194 9.25 -19.21 0.95
C GLY A 194 9.42 -19.40 2.46
N LEU A 195 8.46 -18.97 3.27
CA LEU A 195 8.48 -19.17 4.73
C LEU A 195 8.20 -20.63 5.12
N ALA A 196 7.31 -21.31 4.39
CA ALA A 196 6.98 -22.71 4.63
C ALA A 196 8.13 -23.64 4.22
N GLU A 197 8.72 -23.44 3.04
CA GLU A 197 9.87 -24.19 2.54
C GLU A 197 11.14 -23.92 3.35
N GLY A 198 11.37 -22.66 3.74
CA GLY A 198 12.55 -22.28 4.49
C GLY A 198 12.64 -22.93 5.88
N GLY A 199 11.50 -23.21 6.53
CA GLY A 199 11.48 -23.89 7.83
C GLY A 199 12.21 -23.17 8.97
N MET A 200 12.56 -21.88 8.78
CA MET A 200 13.39 -21.08 9.69
C MET A 200 12.60 -20.51 10.89
N LEU A 201 11.27 -20.61 10.87
CA LEU A 201 10.40 -20.07 11.92
C LEU A 201 10.37 -20.98 13.16
N ARG A 202 10.70 -20.39 14.31
CA ARG A 202 10.87 -21.11 15.58
C ARG A 202 9.56 -21.21 16.35
N GLU A 203 8.86 -20.09 16.52
CA GLU A 203 7.63 -19.96 17.30
C GLU A 203 6.37 -19.81 16.42
N VAL A 204 6.53 -19.36 15.18
CA VAL A 204 5.42 -19.21 14.22
C VAL A 204 5.36 -20.42 13.30
N GLU A 205 4.15 -20.94 13.07
CA GLU A 205 3.89 -21.96 12.06
C GLU A 205 3.02 -21.34 10.95
N MET A 206 3.46 -21.47 9.71
CA MET A 206 2.76 -20.92 8.55
C MET A 206 1.63 -21.86 8.13
N THR A 207 0.41 -21.36 8.12
CA THR A 207 -0.77 -22.10 7.66
C THR A 207 -1.04 -21.87 6.17
N THR A 208 -1.92 -22.70 5.60
CA THR A 208 -2.41 -22.55 4.22
C THR A 208 -3.43 -21.41 4.05
N ALA A 209 -3.79 -20.70 5.13
CA ALA A 209 -4.78 -19.64 5.10
C ALA A 209 -4.31 -18.46 4.24
N MET A 210 -5.08 -18.18 3.18
CA MET A 210 -4.85 -17.09 2.23
C MET A 210 -6.10 -16.20 2.11
N PRO A 211 -5.93 -14.91 1.79
CA PRO A 211 -7.03 -14.06 1.34
C PRO A 211 -7.71 -14.65 0.09
N LYS A 212 -8.97 -14.28 -0.16
CA LYS A 212 -9.67 -14.69 -1.39
C LYS A 212 -8.91 -14.18 -2.61
N SER A 213 -8.65 -15.04 -3.59
CA SER A 213 -7.89 -14.67 -4.80
C SER A 213 -8.61 -13.62 -5.65
N GLN A 214 -9.93 -13.75 -5.80
CA GLN A 214 -10.74 -12.83 -6.62
C GLN A 214 -12.00 -12.41 -5.83
N PRO A 215 -11.88 -11.47 -4.88
CA PRO A 215 -12.99 -11.05 -4.02
C PRO A 215 -14.13 -10.33 -4.77
N TRP A 216 -13.90 -9.85 -5.99
CA TRP A 216 -14.92 -9.19 -6.82
C TRP A 216 -15.86 -10.14 -7.56
N ILE A 217 -15.55 -11.44 -7.63
CA ILE A 217 -16.44 -12.42 -8.24
C ILE A 217 -17.51 -12.81 -7.22
N LYS A 218 -18.77 -12.47 -7.50
CA LYS A 218 -19.90 -13.00 -6.74
C LYS A 218 -20.01 -14.50 -7.04
N ARG A 219 -19.93 -15.33 -6.00
CA ARG A 219 -20.29 -16.76 -6.06
C ARG A 219 -21.79 -16.92 -6.03
#